data_AF-A0A327NSP0-F1
#
_entry.id   AF-A0A327NSP0-F1
#
_cell.length_a   1.000
_cell.length_b   1.000
_cell.length_c   1.000
_cell.angle_alpha   90.00
_cell.angle_beta   90.00
_cell.angle_gamma   90.00
#
_symmetry.space_group_name_H-M   'P 1'
#
loop_
_entity.id
_entity.type
_entity.pdbx_description
1 polymer ?
#
loop_
_entity_poly.entity_id
_entity_poly.type
_entity_poly.pdbx_seq_one_letter_code
_entity_poly.pdbx_strand_id
1 'polypeptide(L)'
;MNRADKLKALQDAFQGQYRLLHQLHREERKKIMPFLEVHGLVNIRSCSALLSDLLVMPTESIIDRKKNDYITLRDCLRRFDEVDPKGSYYSYNAIGSLDADSSQYDAVALNYIQIRHPNYSNTYLQGGTIADLRHYFKQSASAFDEHPFLLLSLETDLSRFEWYFKKAKTA
;
A
#
# COMPACT_ATOMS: atom_id res chain seq x y z
N MET A 1 32.10 20.62 -15.26
CA MET A 1 32.04 19.15 -15.34
C MET A 1 30.63 18.76 -15.73
N ASN A 2 30.44 18.11 -16.88
CA ASN A 2 29.10 17.80 -17.39
C ASN A 2 28.50 16.60 -16.61
N ARG A 3 27.21 16.31 -16.80
CA ARG A 3 26.51 15.21 -16.10
C ARG A 3 27.10 13.84 -16.42
N ALA A 4 27.58 13.63 -17.65
CA ALA A 4 28.18 12.37 -18.09
C ALA A 4 29.54 12.13 -17.41
N ASP A 5 30.35 13.17 -17.22
CA ASP A 5 31.65 13.11 -16.53
C ASP A 5 31.47 12.74 -15.05
N LYS A 6 30.44 13.29 -14.38
CA LYS A 6 30.08 12.93 -12.99
C LYS A 6 29.63 11.48 -12.87
N LEU A 7 28.82 11.00 -13.80
CA LEU A 7 28.34 9.63 -13.84
C LEU A 7 29.49 8.64 -14.10
N LYS A 8 30.41 8.99 -15.00
CA LYS A 8 31.58 8.18 -15.30
C LYS A 8 32.55 8.10 -14.12
N ALA A 9 32.83 9.23 -13.46
CA ALA A 9 33.63 9.26 -12.25
C ALA A 9 33.02 8.44 -11.10
N LEU A 10 31.69 8.43 -10.97
CA LEU A 10 30.97 7.57 -10.02
C LEU A 10 31.04 6.08 -10.43
N GLN A 11 30.87 5.76 -11.70
CA GLN A 11 31.01 4.37 -12.18
C GLN A 11 32.43 3.83 -11.98
N ASP A 12 33.45 4.65 -12.22
CA ASP A 12 34.85 4.29 -12.03
C ASP A 12 35.19 4.16 -10.53
N ALA A 13 34.67 5.05 -9.67
CA ALA A 13 34.85 5.00 -8.21
C ALA A 13 34.15 3.81 -7.54
N PHE A 14 33.08 3.29 -8.15
CA PHE A 14 32.29 2.15 -7.65
C PHE A 14 32.48 0.87 -8.49
N GLN A 15 33.55 0.75 -9.28
CA GLN A 15 33.87 -0.50 -9.98
C GLN A 15 33.97 -1.67 -8.97
N GLY A 16 33.17 -2.71 -9.18
CA GLY A 16 33.05 -3.86 -8.27
C GLY A 16 32.04 -3.68 -7.12
N GLN A 17 31.50 -2.47 -6.90
CA GLN A 17 30.49 -2.16 -5.87
C GLN A 17 29.11 -1.89 -6.48
N TYR A 18 28.73 -2.67 -7.48
CA TYR A 18 27.50 -2.51 -8.26
C TYR A 18 26.24 -2.41 -7.37
N ARG A 19 26.17 -3.19 -6.27
CA ARG A 19 25.06 -3.14 -5.30
C ARG A 19 24.94 -1.78 -4.61
N LEU A 20 26.06 -1.16 -4.25
CA LEU A 20 26.08 0.13 -3.55
C LEU A 20 25.64 1.27 -4.46
N LEU A 21 26.09 1.24 -5.72
CA LEU A 21 25.66 2.19 -6.74
C LEU A 21 24.15 2.07 -7.02
N HIS A 22 23.63 0.83 -7.10
CA HIS A 22 22.18 0.58 -7.24
C HIS A 22 21.38 1.06 -6.04
N GLN A 23 21.89 0.89 -4.82
CA GLN A 23 21.25 1.40 -3.62
C GLN A 23 21.22 2.93 -3.63
N LEU A 24 22.34 3.59 -3.92
CA LEU A 24 22.42 5.05 -4.03
C LEU A 24 21.46 5.60 -5.09
N HIS A 25 21.40 4.98 -6.27
CA HIS A 25 20.45 5.37 -7.31
C HIS A 25 18.99 5.19 -6.89
N ARG A 26 18.65 4.11 -6.15
CA ARG A 26 17.31 3.92 -5.60
C ARG A 26 16.96 5.03 -4.62
N GLU A 27 17.85 5.33 -3.67
CA GLU A 27 17.62 6.38 -2.66
C GLU A 27 17.51 7.78 -3.27
N GLU A 28 18.32 8.12 -4.27
CA GLU A 28 18.20 9.39 -5.00
C GLU A 28 16.88 9.49 -5.77
N ARG A 29 16.41 8.40 -6.38
CA ARG A 29 15.09 8.37 -7.03
C ARG A 29 13.96 8.55 -6.02
N LYS A 30 14.02 7.90 -4.86
CA LYS A 30 13.02 8.04 -3.80
C LYS A 30 12.86 9.49 -3.34
N LYS A 31 13.96 10.23 -3.17
CA LYS A 31 13.95 11.63 -2.71
C LYS A 31 13.20 12.60 -3.64
N ILE A 32 13.14 12.30 -4.93
CA ILE A 32 12.47 13.15 -5.93
C ILE A 32 11.04 12.71 -6.24
N MET A 33 10.55 11.62 -5.62
CA MET A 33 9.20 11.15 -5.84
C MET A 33 8.17 12.12 -5.23
N PRO A 34 7.06 12.37 -5.93
CA PRO A 34 6.00 13.24 -5.41
C PRO A 34 5.28 12.63 -4.19
N PHE A 35 5.28 11.30 -4.05
CA PHE A 35 4.64 10.59 -2.95
C PHE A 35 5.66 9.71 -2.19
N LEU A 36 5.45 9.54 -0.88
CA LEU A 36 6.20 8.56 -0.10
C LEU A 36 5.66 7.16 -0.35
N GLU A 37 4.35 6.98 -0.15
CA GLU A 37 3.67 5.70 -0.18
C GLU A 37 2.20 5.88 -0.58
N VAL A 38 1.60 4.81 -1.08
CA VAL A 38 0.19 4.78 -1.49
C VAL A 38 -0.45 3.46 -1.05
N HIS A 39 -1.62 3.55 -0.44
CA HIS A 39 -2.38 2.41 0.09
C HIS A 39 -3.78 2.37 -0.50
N GLY A 40 -4.26 1.18 -0.85
CA GLY A 40 -5.66 0.95 -1.17
C GLY A 40 -6.45 0.66 0.09
N LEU A 41 -7.66 1.19 0.20
CA LEU A 41 -8.57 0.91 1.31
C LEU A 41 -9.82 0.23 0.78
N VAL A 42 -10.16 -0.89 1.39
CA VAL A 42 -11.30 -1.72 1.00
C VAL A 42 -12.14 -2.00 2.23
N ASN A 43 -13.46 -1.87 2.11
CA ASN A 43 -14.38 -2.35 3.12
C ASN A 43 -14.35 -3.87 3.07
N ILE A 44 -13.87 -4.49 4.16
CA ILE A 44 -13.71 -5.94 4.24
C ILE A 44 -15.04 -6.68 4.03
N ARG A 45 -16.18 -6.09 4.47
CA ARG A 45 -17.52 -6.69 4.35
C ARG A 45 -18.07 -6.71 2.92
N SER A 46 -17.56 -5.83 2.05
CA SER A 46 -18.00 -5.71 0.66
C SER A 46 -16.84 -5.89 -0.31
N CYS A 47 -15.79 -6.60 0.10
CA CYS A 47 -14.62 -6.81 -0.74
C CYS A 47 -14.95 -7.75 -1.92
N SER A 48 -14.25 -7.54 -3.04
CA SER A 48 -14.42 -8.39 -4.22
C SER A 48 -14.00 -9.83 -3.91
N ALA A 49 -14.78 -10.80 -4.40
CA ALA A 49 -14.44 -12.22 -4.31
C ALA A 49 -13.10 -12.56 -5.00
N LEU A 50 -12.64 -11.70 -5.93
CA LEU A 50 -11.30 -11.85 -6.52
C LEU A 50 -10.18 -11.75 -5.48
N LEU A 51 -10.41 -11.05 -4.36
CA LEU A 51 -9.44 -10.94 -3.28
C LEU A 51 -9.54 -12.08 -2.26
N SER A 52 -10.47 -13.03 -2.39
CA SER A 52 -10.73 -14.04 -1.35
C SER A 52 -9.51 -14.90 -1.00
N ASP A 53 -8.65 -15.18 -1.98
CA ASP A 53 -7.44 -15.99 -1.78
C ASP A 53 -6.19 -15.14 -1.51
N LEU A 54 -6.34 -13.82 -1.39
CA LEU A 54 -5.27 -12.92 -0.97
C LEU A 54 -4.80 -13.31 0.43
N LEU A 55 -3.49 -13.46 0.60
CA LEU A 55 -2.89 -13.61 1.91
C LEU A 55 -2.93 -12.26 2.63
N VAL A 56 -3.51 -12.27 3.83
CA VAL A 56 -3.66 -11.10 4.68
C VAL A 56 -3.17 -11.41 6.08
N MET A 57 -2.69 -10.39 6.77
CA MET A 57 -2.38 -10.46 8.19
C MET A 57 -3.48 -9.73 8.96
N PRO A 58 -4.26 -10.44 9.80
CA PRO A 58 -5.22 -9.81 10.70
C PRO A 58 -4.51 -8.85 11.67
N THR A 59 -5.17 -7.75 12.01
CA THR A 59 -4.58 -6.71 12.88
C THR A 59 -4.29 -7.23 14.28
N GLU A 60 -5.11 -8.16 14.79
CA GLU A 60 -4.84 -8.85 16.06
C GLU A 60 -3.49 -9.58 16.02
N SER A 61 -3.19 -10.25 14.91
CA SER A 61 -1.92 -10.94 14.71
C SER A 61 -0.73 -9.98 14.64
N ILE A 62 -0.95 -8.77 14.11
CA ILE A 62 0.04 -7.67 14.12
C ILE A 62 0.28 -7.20 15.57
N ILE A 63 -0.78 -6.96 16.34
CA ILE A 63 -0.73 -6.50 17.74
C ILE A 63 -0.04 -7.53 18.62
N ASP A 64 -0.38 -8.81 18.45
CA ASP A 64 0.21 -9.95 19.16
C ASP A 64 1.62 -10.30 18.67
N ARG A 65 2.14 -9.57 17.66
CA ARG A 65 3.46 -9.79 17.05
C ARG A 65 3.66 -11.20 16.50
N LYS A 66 2.60 -11.83 16.01
CA LYS A 66 2.63 -13.15 15.35
C LYS A 66 3.15 -12.98 13.92
N LYS A 67 4.48 -13.01 13.77
CA LYS A 67 5.20 -12.67 12.53
C LYS A 67 4.82 -13.48 11.28
N ASN A 68 4.15 -14.62 11.43
CA ASN A 68 3.85 -15.55 10.32
C ASN A 68 2.37 -15.95 10.25
N ASP A 69 1.47 -15.22 10.90
CA ASP A 69 0.03 -15.55 10.90
C ASP A 69 -0.66 -14.93 9.68
N TYR A 70 -0.20 -15.31 8.49
CA TYR A 70 -0.85 -14.99 7.23
C TYR A 70 -1.93 -16.03 6.96
N ILE A 71 -3.15 -15.56 6.72
CA ILE A 71 -4.30 -16.39 6.34
C ILE A 71 -4.91 -15.85 5.06
N THR A 72 -5.74 -16.65 4.37
CA THR A 72 -6.50 -16.13 3.24
C THR A 72 -7.52 -15.11 3.70
N LEU A 73 -7.87 -14.14 2.86
CA LEU A 73 -8.94 -13.19 3.16
C LEU A 73 -10.26 -13.90 3.45
N ARG A 74 -10.54 -15.02 2.75
CA ARG A 74 -11.69 -15.87 3.02
C ARG A 74 -11.69 -16.41 4.45
N ASP A 75 -10.57 -16.95 4.93
CA ASP A 75 -10.46 -17.45 6.29
C ASP A 75 -10.54 -16.31 7.31
N CYS A 76 -10.00 -15.13 6.98
CA CYS A 76 -10.13 -13.92 7.78
C CYS A 76 -11.60 -13.49 7.93
N LEU A 77 -12.36 -13.47 6.84
CA LEU A 77 -13.79 -13.17 6.83
C LEU A 77 -14.59 -14.20 7.64
N ARG A 78 -14.28 -15.49 7.50
CA ARG A 78 -14.94 -16.53 8.32
C ARG A 78 -14.70 -16.31 9.81
N ARG A 79 -13.45 -16.04 10.22
CA ARG A 79 -13.12 -15.72 11.62
C ARG A 79 -13.85 -14.47 12.10
N PHE A 80 -13.93 -13.45 11.25
CA PHE A 80 -14.67 -12.23 11.55
C PHE A 80 -16.16 -12.51 11.82
N ASP A 81 -16.82 -13.29 10.96
CA ASP A 81 -18.23 -13.64 11.10
C ASP A 81 -18.51 -14.51 12.35
N GLU A 82 -17.58 -15.40 12.70
CA GLU A 82 -17.66 -16.26 13.90
C GLU A 82 -17.52 -15.45 15.21
N VAL A 83 -16.62 -14.46 15.22
CA VAL A 83 -16.26 -13.69 16.42
C VAL A 83 -17.16 -12.47 16.62
N ASP A 84 -17.59 -11.81 15.54
CA ASP A 84 -18.45 -10.62 15.60
C ASP A 84 -19.68 -10.73 14.67
N PRO A 85 -20.62 -11.65 14.96
CA PRO A 85 -21.81 -11.88 14.13
C PRO A 85 -22.79 -10.70 14.13
N LYS A 86 -22.59 -9.70 15.01
CA LYS A 86 -23.47 -8.53 15.18
C LYS A 86 -22.78 -7.20 14.83
N GLY A 87 -21.55 -7.24 14.31
CA GLY A 87 -20.78 -6.05 13.93
C GLY A 87 -20.52 -5.07 15.08
N SER A 88 -20.48 -5.57 16.31
CA SER A 88 -20.37 -4.79 17.54
C SER A 88 -18.96 -4.92 18.12
N TYR A 89 -18.12 -3.94 17.78
CA TYR A 89 -16.97 -3.51 18.61
C TYR A 89 -15.65 -4.32 18.59
N TYR A 90 -15.30 -5.02 17.51
CA TYR A 90 -13.89 -5.38 17.26
C TYR A 90 -13.35 -4.78 15.96
N SER A 91 -12.18 -4.11 16.06
CA SER A 91 -11.45 -3.56 14.91
C SER A 91 -10.74 -4.69 14.14
N TYR A 92 -11.51 -5.65 13.64
CA TYR A 92 -11.00 -6.77 12.86
C TYR A 92 -10.65 -6.31 11.45
N ASN A 93 -9.56 -5.56 11.36
CA ASN A 93 -8.97 -5.13 10.11
C ASN A 93 -7.91 -6.14 9.68
N ALA A 94 -7.54 -6.12 8.40
CA ALA A 94 -6.42 -6.91 7.92
C ALA A 94 -5.58 -6.09 6.93
N ILE A 95 -4.30 -6.42 6.82
CA ILE A 95 -3.41 -5.85 5.82
C ILE A 95 -3.07 -6.93 4.81
N GLY A 96 -3.29 -6.64 3.54
CA GLY A 96 -2.90 -7.48 2.41
C GLY A 96 -1.83 -6.79 1.56
N SER A 97 -1.05 -7.58 0.83
CA SER A 97 -0.09 -7.08 -0.15
C SER A 97 -0.30 -7.76 -1.49
N LEU A 98 -0.22 -6.96 -2.56
CA LEU A 98 -0.24 -7.44 -3.93
C LEU A 98 1.09 -7.16 -4.59
N ASP A 99 1.49 -8.06 -5.49
CA ASP A 99 2.60 -7.79 -6.38
C ASP A 99 2.31 -6.52 -7.23
N ALA A 100 3.27 -5.59 -7.21
CA ALA A 100 3.19 -4.32 -7.92
C ALA A 100 3.15 -4.45 -9.45
N ASP A 101 3.44 -5.62 -10.01
CA ASP A 101 3.35 -5.92 -11.43
C ASP A 101 2.16 -6.82 -11.80
N SER A 102 1.48 -7.43 -10.82
CA SER A 102 0.35 -8.34 -11.08
C SER A 102 -0.93 -7.60 -11.45
N SER A 103 -1.34 -7.66 -12.72
CA SER A 103 -2.55 -7.01 -13.24
C SER A 103 -3.86 -7.77 -12.97
N GLN A 104 -3.80 -8.96 -12.37
CA GLN A 104 -4.98 -9.82 -12.21
C GLN A 104 -6.10 -9.20 -11.34
N TYR A 105 -5.74 -8.22 -10.52
CA TYR A 105 -6.66 -7.52 -9.62
C TYR A 105 -7.03 -6.13 -10.08
N ASP A 106 -6.56 -5.67 -11.25
CA ASP A 106 -6.67 -4.27 -11.68
C ASP A 106 -8.11 -3.73 -11.68
N ALA A 107 -9.10 -4.58 -12.00
CA ALA A 107 -10.52 -4.21 -12.01
C ALA A 107 -11.20 -4.17 -10.63
N VAL A 108 -10.52 -4.60 -9.56
CA VAL A 108 -11.09 -4.59 -8.22
C VAL A 108 -11.27 -3.14 -7.76
N ALA A 109 -12.51 -2.80 -7.43
CA ALA A 109 -12.85 -1.49 -6.90
C ALA A 109 -12.31 -1.30 -5.48
N LEU A 110 -11.83 -0.08 -5.21
CA LEU A 110 -11.40 0.38 -3.90
C LEU A 110 -12.43 1.35 -3.35
N ASN A 111 -12.54 1.42 -2.02
CA ASN A 111 -13.35 2.45 -1.39
C ASN A 111 -12.60 3.78 -1.36
N TYR A 112 -11.30 3.73 -1.06
CA TYR A 112 -10.42 4.89 -1.08
C TYR A 112 -9.01 4.52 -1.51
N ILE A 113 -8.28 5.51 -2.01
CA ILE A 113 -6.82 5.46 -2.17
C ILE A 113 -6.23 6.52 -1.23
N GLN A 114 -5.36 6.09 -0.32
CA GLN A 114 -4.59 6.99 0.54
C GLN A 114 -3.23 7.24 -0.10
N ILE A 115 -2.89 8.52 -0.28
CA ILE A 115 -1.58 8.97 -0.78
C ILE A 115 -0.89 9.72 0.36
N ARG A 116 0.32 9.28 0.71
CA ARG A 116 1.16 9.99 1.69
C ARG A 116 2.19 10.85 0.98
N HIS A 117 2.21 12.13 1.33
CA HIS A 117 3.14 13.11 0.77
C HIS A 117 4.46 13.16 1.56
N PRO A 118 5.54 13.73 0.99
CA PRO A 118 6.83 13.89 1.66
C PRO A 118 6.79 14.66 2.98
N ASN A 119 5.81 15.54 3.17
CA ASN A 119 5.56 16.25 4.44
C ASN A 119 4.76 15.42 5.46
N TYR A 120 4.57 14.11 5.19
CA TYR A 120 3.79 13.17 5.98
C TYR A 120 2.28 13.45 6.07
N SER A 121 1.77 14.41 5.30
CA SER A 121 0.33 14.61 5.15
C SER A 121 -0.29 13.50 4.29
N ASN A 122 -1.56 13.21 4.53
CA ASN A 122 -2.33 12.24 3.77
C ASN A 122 -3.39 12.94 2.92
N THR A 123 -3.49 12.54 1.66
CA THR A 123 -4.65 12.82 0.81
C THR A 123 -5.40 11.54 0.58
N TYR A 124 -6.72 11.61 0.63
CA TYR A 124 -7.60 10.49 0.34
C TYR A 124 -8.36 10.78 -0.95
N LEU A 125 -8.34 9.85 -1.88
CA LEU A 125 -9.17 9.85 -3.08
C LEU A 125 -10.32 8.88 -2.84
N GLN A 126 -11.55 9.31 -3.13
CA GLN A 126 -12.73 8.46 -2.99
C GLN A 126 -12.89 7.57 -4.23
N GLY A 127 -13.06 6.27 -4.03
CA GLY A 127 -13.23 5.29 -5.09
C GLY A 127 -11.91 4.91 -5.78
N GLY A 128 -12.03 4.52 -7.05
CA GLY A 128 -10.94 4.03 -7.88
C GLY A 128 -10.83 2.50 -7.91
N THR A 129 -9.79 2.03 -8.56
CA THR A 129 -9.49 0.61 -8.75
C THR A 129 -8.05 0.30 -8.34
N ILE A 130 -7.70 -0.98 -8.28
CA ILE A 130 -6.30 -1.39 -8.08
C ILE A 130 -5.40 -0.91 -9.23
N ALA A 131 -5.93 -0.77 -10.46
CA ALA A 131 -5.19 -0.13 -11.55
C ALA A 131 -4.82 1.33 -11.23
N ASP A 132 -5.77 2.09 -10.68
CA ASP A 132 -5.53 3.48 -10.25
C ASP A 132 -4.52 3.54 -9.11
N LEU A 133 -4.67 2.65 -8.11
CA LEU A 133 -3.70 2.50 -7.02
C LEU A 133 -2.30 2.24 -7.57
N ARG A 134 -2.15 1.34 -8.54
CA ARG A 134 -0.87 1.03 -9.19
C ARG A 134 -0.30 2.24 -9.92
N HIS A 135 -1.15 3.01 -10.60
CA HIS A 135 -0.73 4.24 -11.27
C HIS A 135 -0.13 5.26 -10.29
N TYR A 136 -0.75 5.45 -9.13
CA TYR A 136 -0.20 6.31 -8.06
C TYR A 136 1.03 5.70 -7.39
N PHE A 137 1.04 4.38 -7.16
CA PHE A 137 2.17 3.68 -6.56
C PHE A 137 3.45 3.85 -7.38
N LYS A 138 3.37 3.78 -8.72
CA LYS A 138 4.52 4.01 -9.62
C LYS A 138 5.13 5.42 -9.50
N GLN A 139 4.43 6.35 -8.87
CA GLN A 139 4.87 7.71 -8.58
C GLN A 139 5.31 7.88 -7.10
N SER A 140 5.39 6.79 -6.34
CA SER A 140 5.77 6.80 -4.93
C SER A 140 7.20 6.31 -4.71
N ALA A 141 7.81 6.74 -3.61
CA ALA A 141 9.13 6.25 -3.19
C ALA A 141 9.11 4.72 -2.95
N SER A 142 8.00 4.16 -2.46
CA SER A 142 7.83 2.72 -2.25
C SER A 142 7.95 1.88 -3.52
N ALA A 143 7.72 2.44 -4.71
CA ALA A 143 7.95 1.72 -5.97
C ALA A 143 9.43 1.39 -6.24
N PHE A 144 10.35 2.02 -5.51
CA PHE A 144 11.79 1.79 -5.61
C PHE A 144 12.34 0.95 -4.45
N ASP A 145 11.47 0.37 -3.62
CA ASP A 145 11.88 -0.59 -2.60
C ASP A 145 12.45 -1.86 -3.24
N GLU A 146 13.21 -2.64 -2.45
CA GLU A 146 13.79 -3.89 -2.92
C GLU A 146 12.73 -4.90 -3.33
N HIS A 147 11.58 -4.86 -2.66
CA HIS A 147 10.41 -5.67 -2.95
C HIS A 147 9.17 -4.76 -2.96
N PRO A 148 8.81 -4.21 -4.13
CA PRO A 148 7.66 -3.30 -4.24
C PRO A 148 6.35 -4.09 -4.18
N PHE A 149 5.46 -3.70 -3.27
CA PHE A 149 4.12 -4.27 -3.15
C PHE A 149 3.07 -3.16 -3.06
N LEU A 150 1.90 -3.39 -3.66
CA LEU A 150 0.73 -2.57 -3.37
C LEU A 150 0.14 -3.03 -2.05
N LEU A 151 -0.01 -2.11 -1.11
CA LEU A 151 -0.60 -2.41 0.19
C LEU A 151 -2.10 -2.13 0.17
N LEU A 152 -2.87 -3.07 0.71
CA LEU A 152 -4.30 -2.97 0.91
C LEU A 152 -4.62 -2.99 2.40
N SER A 153 -5.32 -1.97 2.90
CA SER A 153 -5.95 -1.98 4.21
C SER A 153 -7.40 -2.43 4.06
N LEU A 154 -7.72 -3.57 4.67
CA LEU A 154 -9.07 -4.13 4.72
C LEU A 154 -9.71 -3.72 6.03
N GLU A 155 -10.72 -2.85 5.94
CA GLU A 155 -11.28 -2.12 7.06
C GLU A 155 -12.75 -2.49 7.29
N THR A 156 -13.16 -2.64 8.54
CA THR A 156 -14.58 -2.88 8.90
C THR A 156 -15.42 -1.61 8.90
N ASP A 157 -14.81 -0.48 9.25
CA ASP A 157 -15.44 0.84 9.27
C ASP A 157 -14.56 1.88 8.56
N LEU A 158 -15.10 2.43 7.47
CA LEU A 158 -14.46 3.47 6.68
C LEU A 158 -14.96 4.89 6.99
N SER A 159 -15.90 5.05 7.93
CA SER A 159 -16.49 6.34 8.30
C SER A 159 -15.44 7.36 8.76
N ARG A 160 -14.36 6.89 9.37
CA ARG A 160 -13.20 7.72 9.76
C ARG A 160 -12.54 8.43 8.57
N PHE A 161 -12.62 7.86 7.38
CA PHE A 161 -12.07 8.44 6.16
C PHE A 161 -13.04 9.43 5.50
N GLU A 162 -14.35 9.23 5.66
CA GLU A 162 -15.37 10.16 5.15
C GLU A 162 -15.24 11.58 5.73
N TRP A 163 -14.72 11.70 6.95
CA TRP A 163 -14.48 12.99 7.60
C TRP A 163 -13.53 13.90 6.79
N TYR A 164 -12.53 13.32 6.13
CA TYR A 164 -11.60 14.07 5.29
C TYR A 164 -12.29 14.68 4.05
N PHE A 165 -13.35 14.05 3.55
CA PHE A 165 -14.12 14.56 2.40
C PHE A 165 -15.20 15.56 2.81
N LYS A 166 -15.81 15.40 4.00
CA LYS A 166 -16.81 16.33 4.52
C LYS A 166 -16.23 17.73 4.73
N LYS A 167 -15.00 17.84 5.23
CA LYS A 167 -14.33 19.14 5.42
C LYS A 167 -13.98 19.86 4.12
N ALA A 168 -13.62 19.11 3.06
CA ALA A 168 -13.24 19.68 1.78
C ALA A 168 -14.43 20.29 1.00
N LYS A 169 -15.68 19.92 1.31
CA LYS A 169 -16.89 20.51 0.73
C LYS A 169 -17.40 21.75 1.47
N THR A 170 -16.84 22.07 2.63
CA THR A 170 -17.25 23.20 3.49
C THR A 170 -16.21 24.32 3.54
N ALA A 171 -15.13 24.22 2.76
CA ALA A 171 -14.11 25.25 2.56
C ALA A 171 -14.18 25.79 1.14
#